data_AF-A0A4Q1SVK2-F1
#
_entry.id   AF-A0A4Q1SVK2-F1
#
_cell.length_a   1.000
_cell.length_b   1.000
_cell.length_c   1.000
_cell.angle_alpha   90.00
_cell.angle_beta   90.00
_cell.angle_gamma   90.00
#
_symmetry.space_group_name_H-M   'P 1'
#
loop_
_entity.id
_entity.type
_entity.pdbx_description
1 polymer ?
#
loop_
_entity_poly.entity_id
_entity_poly.type
_entity_poly.pdbx_seq_one_letter_code
_entity_poly.pdbx_strand_id
1 'polypeptide(L)'
;MSKVLNYVLYKNKTYGFLLQIPTWWKRHVFVVEEHCMKEAQLCINFHLKYRRPIKGITHTNIFQIVVFRNSKKQWMKDYGDSPFIFLRARNGLVFAAIHPGEPPEEFLNPDGMDYNRKLLEFKRLSRMINKDLPVLLKSFRFIPN
;
A
#
# COMPACT_ATOMS: atom_id res chain seq x y z
N MET A 1 -22.89 17.50 7.53
CA MET A 1 -23.11 16.05 7.44
C MET A 1 -21.77 15.33 7.50
N SER A 2 -21.47 14.64 8.61
CA SER A 2 -20.32 13.75 8.72
C SER A 2 -20.50 12.58 7.75
N LYS A 3 -19.71 12.52 6.68
CA LYS A 3 -19.65 11.37 5.78
C LYS A 3 -19.31 10.13 6.63
N VAL A 4 -20.25 9.20 6.76
CA VAL A 4 -19.97 7.87 7.32
C VAL A 4 -18.93 7.24 6.41
N LEU A 5 -17.69 7.14 6.90
CA LEU A 5 -16.61 6.48 6.18
C LEU A 5 -16.92 4.97 6.19
N ASN A 6 -17.47 4.47 5.09
CA ASN A 6 -17.66 3.03 4.90
C ASN A 6 -16.30 2.37 4.66
N TYR A 7 -15.79 1.66 5.68
CA TYR A 7 -14.56 0.88 5.62
C TYR A 7 -14.80 -0.61 5.85
N VAL A 8 -13.92 -1.44 5.32
CA VAL A 8 -13.75 -2.86 5.67
C VAL A 8 -12.46 -3.03 6.47
N LEU A 9 -12.45 -3.98 7.40
CA LEU A 9 -11.25 -4.31 8.16
C LEU A 9 -10.43 -5.35 7.39
N TYR A 10 -9.26 -4.95 6.91
CA TYR A 10 -8.21 -5.91 6.55
C TYR A 10 -7.53 -6.39 7.82
N LYS A 11 -7.35 -7.70 7.94
CA LYS A 11 -6.71 -8.34 9.09
C LYS A 11 -5.54 -9.17 8.58
N ASN A 12 -4.33 -8.81 8.97
CA ASN A 12 -3.18 -9.67 8.79
C ASN A 12 -3.03 -10.55 10.02
N LYS A 13 -3.29 -11.85 9.87
CA LYS A 13 -3.21 -12.82 10.98
C LYS A 13 -1.76 -13.13 11.34
N THR A 14 -0.87 -13.20 10.35
CA THR A 14 0.55 -13.54 10.50
C THR A 14 1.27 -12.60 11.48
N TYR A 15 1.02 -11.29 11.39
CA TYR A 15 1.65 -10.26 12.21
C TYR A 15 0.69 -9.59 13.21
N GLY A 16 -0.56 -10.03 13.24
CA GLY A 16 -1.57 -9.59 14.19
C GLY A 16 -1.86 -8.09 14.12
N PHE A 17 -2.11 -7.54 12.93
CA PHE A 17 -2.51 -6.14 12.76
C PHE A 17 -3.76 -5.98 11.89
N LEU A 18 -4.34 -4.78 11.97
CA LEU A 18 -5.56 -4.38 11.28
C LEU A 18 -5.35 -3.09 10.52
N LEU A 19 -6.04 -2.96 9.39
CA LEU A 19 -6.18 -1.72 8.62
C LEU A 19 -7.66 -1.48 8.28
N GLN A 20 -8.10 -0.23 8.34
CA GLN A 20 -9.38 0.21 7.78
C GLN A 20 -9.17 0.57 6.31
N ILE A 21 -9.68 -0.28 5.43
CA ILE A 21 -9.61 -0.07 3.98
C ILE A 21 -10.96 0.46 3.50
N PRO A 22 -11.01 1.51 2.66
CA PRO A 22 -12.26 1.97 2.09
C PRO A 22 -13.01 0.84 1.37
N THR A 23 -14.33 0.72 1.57
CA THR A 23 -15.14 -0.39 0.98
C THR A 23 -15.01 -0.46 -0.54
N TRP A 24 -14.82 0.69 -1.20
CA TRP A 24 -14.69 0.76 -2.65
C TRP A 24 -13.43 0.08 -3.18
N TRP A 25 -12.39 -0.12 -2.38
CA TRP A 25 -11.17 -0.85 -2.78
C TRP A 25 -11.45 -2.35 -2.99
N LYS A 26 -12.47 -2.91 -2.32
CA LYS A 26 -12.71 -4.37 -2.24
C LYS A 26 -12.78 -5.08 -3.60
N ARG A 27 -13.25 -4.40 -4.65
CA ARG A 27 -13.39 -4.97 -6.01
C ARG A 27 -12.18 -4.74 -6.90
N HIS A 28 -11.22 -3.94 -6.44
CA HIS A 28 -10.10 -3.46 -7.23
C HIS A 28 -8.75 -3.86 -6.64
N VAL A 29 -8.70 -4.27 -5.38
CA VAL A 29 -7.45 -4.51 -4.67
C VAL A 29 -7.32 -5.97 -4.26
N PHE A 30 -6.13 -6.51 -4.46
CA PHE A 30 -5.70 -7.78 -3.88
C PHE A 30 -4.39 -7.58 -3.11
N VAL A 31 -4.11 -8.51 -2.20
CA VAL A 31 -2.95 -8.43 -1.29
C VAL A 31 -2.06 -9.63 -1.53
N VAL A 32 -0.76 -9.40 -1.62
CA VAL A 32 0.27 -10.45 -1.78
C VAL A 32 1.25 -10.33 -0.64
N GLU A 33 1.58 -11.46 -0.02
CA GLU A 33 2.58 -11.59 1.04
C GLU A 33 3.80 -12.30 0.48
N GLU A 34 4.97 -11.64 0.50
CA GLU A 34 6.20 -12.17 -0.09
C GLU A 34 7.46 -11.69 0.63
N HIS A 35 8.57 -12.37 0.39
CA HIS A 35 9.89 -11.88 0.82
C HIS A 35 10.37 -10.82 -0.16
N CYS A 36 10.86 -9.68 0.35
CA CYS A 36 11.21 -8.53 -0.47
C CYS A 36 12.67 -8.08 -0.32
N MET A 37 13.21 -8.08 0.90
CA MET A 37 14.58 -7.68 1.17
C MET A 37 15.14 -8.42 2.38
N LYS A 38 16.46 -8.52 2.48
CA LYS A 38 17.17 -9.34 3.48
C LYS A 38 16.89 -8.87 4.92
N GLU A 39 16.70 -7.58 5.10
CA GLU A 39 16.46 -6.89 6.37
C GLU A 39 14.97 -6.95 6.79
N ALA A 40 14.08 -7.28 5.85
CA ALA A 40 12.66 -7.43 6.09
C ALA A 40 12.31 -8.90 6.33
N GLN A 41 11.44 -9.12 7.30
CA GLN A 41 10.83 -10.43 7.51
C GLN A 41 9.81 -10.76 6.42
N LEU A 42 9.03 -9.76 6.01
CA LEU A 42 8.00 -9.92 5.00
C LEU A 42 7.59 -8.55 4.46
N CYS A 43 7.16 -8.55 3.21
CA CYS A 43 6.41 -7.47 2.61
C CYS A 43 4.98 -7.88 2.28
N ILE A 44 4.06 -6.97 2.54
CA ILE A 44 2.63 -7.12 2.31
C ILE A 44 2.23 -6.06 1.29
N ASN A 45 2.12 -6.48 0.04
CA ASN A 45 1.86 -5.61 -1.11
C ASN A 45 0.36 -5.50 -1.40
N PHE A 46 -0.13 -4.28 -1.56
CA PHE A 46 -1.51 -4.00 -1.94
C PHE A 46 -1.55 -3.55 -3.39
N HIS A 47 -2.09 -4.38 -4.27
CA HIS A 47 -2.09 -4.12 -5.70
C HIS A 47 -3.45 -3.65 -6.21
N LEU A 48 -3.45 -2.67 -7.09
CA LEU A 48 -4.61 -2.28 -7.89
C LEU A 48 -4.67 -3.20 -9.13
N LYS A 49 -5.74 -3.97 -9.25
CA LYS A 49 -6.10 -4.69 -10.48
C LYS A 49 -6.71 -3.75 -11.51
N TYR A 50 -6.14 -3.74 -12.71
CA TYR A 50 -6.70 -3.00 -13.84
C TYR A 50 -7.94 -3.69 -14.39
N ARG A 51 -8.87 -2.90 -14.94
CA ARG A 51 -10.07 -3.43 -15.61
C ARG A 51 -9.71 -4.22 -16.88
N ARG A 52 -8.69 -3.77 -17.60
CA ARG A 52 -8.09 -4.42 -18.76
C ARG A 52 -6.56 -4.25 -18.69
N PRO A 53 -5.78 -5.17 -19.26
CA PRO A 53 -4.33 -5.01 -19.28
C PRO A 53 -3.90 -3.70 -19.95
N ILE A 54 -2.88 -3.05 -19.43
CA ILE A 54 -2.23 -1.87 -20.02
C ILE A 54 -0.81 -2.30 -20.41
N LYS A 55 -0.49 -2.33 -21.71
CA LYS A 55 0.78 -2.90 -22.21
C LYS A 55 1.06 -4.33 -21.68
N GLY A 56 0.01 -5.17 -21.59
CA GLY A 56 0.11 -6.53 -21.04
C GLY A 56 0.14 -6.62 -19.51
N ILE A 57 0.34 -5.50 -18.80
CA ILE A 57 0.35 -5.46 -17.33
C ILE A 57 -1.08 -5.45 -16.81
N THR A 58 -1.37 -6.31 -15.82
CA THR A 58 -2.73 -6.52 -15.30
C THR A 58 -3.01 -5.80 -13.99
N HIS A 59 -1.96 -5.32 -13.31
CA HIS A 59 -2.05 -4.69 -12.01
C HIS A 59 -0.82 -3.85 -11.71
N THR A 60 -0.90 -3.00 -10.69
CA THR A 60 0.23 -2.22 -10.18
C THR A 60 0.20 -2.12 -8.66
N ASN A 61 1.34 -1.81 -8.05
CA ASN A 61 1.42 -1.64 -6.60
C ASN A 61 0.82 -0.28 -6.19
N ILE A 62 -0.03 -0.29 -5.16
CA ILE A 62 -0.53 0.95 -4.53
C ILE A 62 0.42 1.35 -3.41
N PHE A 63 0.71 0.40 -2.51
CA PHE A 63 1.61 0.56 -1.39
C PHE A 63 1.97 -0.81 -0.81
N GLN A 64 3.03 -0.83 -0.02
CA GLN A 64 3.53 -2.01 0.66
C GLN A 64 3.66 -1.70 2.15
N ILE A 65 3.35 -2.69 3.00
CA ILE A 65 3.77 -2.71 4.40
C ILE A 65 4.97 -3.64 4.52
N VAL A 66 6.06 -3.14 5.07
CA VAL A 66 7.30 -3.88 5.31
C VAL A 66 7.44 -4.13 6.80
N VAL A 67 7.72 -5.37 7.16
CA VAL A 67 7.97 -5.79 8.54
C VAL A 67 9.48 -6.01 8.72
N PHE A 68 10.15 -5.12 9.44
CA PHE A 68 11.58 -5.19 9.71
C PHE A 68 11.89 -5.92 11.02
N ARG A 69 12.99 -6.68 11.06
CA ARG A 69 13.48 -7.39 12.26
C ARG A 69 14.45 -6.57 13.11
N ASN A 70 14.17 -5.28 13.28
CA ASN A 70 15.07 -4.34 13.93
C ASN A 70 14.33 -3.61 15.05
N SER A 71 15.06 -3.18 16.09
CA SER A 71 14.50 -2.26 17.09
C SER A 71 14.09 -0.93 16.42
N LYS A 72 13.12 -0.22 17.00
CA LYS A 72 12.72 1.11 16.51
C LYS A 72 13.92 2.06 16.41
N LYS A 73 14.83 2.05 17.40
CA LYS A 73 16.01 2.92 17.42
C LYS A 73 16.95 2.63 16.24
N GLN A 74 17.22 1.35 15.99
CA GLN A 74 18.06 0.92 14.87
C GLN A 74 17.38 1.27 13.54
N TRP A 75 16.09 0.97 13.42
CA TRP A 75 15.33 1.29 12.21
C TRP A 75 15.33 2.80 11.91
N MET A 76 15.15 3.67 12.91
CA MET A 76 15.23 5.12 12.72
C MET A 76 16.62 5.59 12.27
N LYS A 77 17.69 4.91 12.72
CA LYS A 77 19.05 5.22 12.28
C LYS A 77 19.26 4.86 10.80
N ASP A 78 18.72 3.73 10.38
CA ASP A 78 18.96 3.18 9.03
C ASP A 78 18.00 3.78 7.99
N TYR A 79 16.76 4.09 8.39
CA TYR A 79 15.66 4.43 7.49
C TYR A 79 14.92 5.74 7.86
N GLY A 80 15.39 6.49 8.86
CA GLY A 80 14.72 7.71 9.33
C GLY A 80 14.52 8.78 8.26
N ASP A 81 15.48 8.89 7.34
CA ASP A 81 15.45 9.83 6.21
C ASP A 81 15.04 9.17 4.88
N SER A 82 14.58 7.92 4.93
CA SER A 82 14.16 7.16 3.76
C SER A 82 12.69 7.43 3.41
N PRO A 83 12.19 7.00 2.22
CA PRO A 83 10.78 7.12 1.87
C PRO A 83 9.85 6.21 2.69
N PHE A 84 10.37 5.39 3.61
CA PHE A 84 9.55 4.56 4.48
C PHE A 84 8.83 5.40 5.55
N ILE A 85 7.51 5.21 5.63
CA ILE A 85 6.65 5.82 6.64
C ILE A 85 6.55 4.87 7.83
N PHE A 86 7.11 5.24 8.98
CA PHE A 86 6.95 4.48 10.21
C PHE A 86 5.47 4.35 10.60
N LEU A 87 4.99 3.12 10.82
CA LEU A 87 3.64 2.86 11.30
C LEU A 87 3.64 2.62 12.81
N ARG A 88 4.18 1.48 13.25
CA ARG A 88 4.30 1.09 14.66
C ARG A 88 5.42 0.08 14.88
N ALA A 89 5.80 -0.13 16.13
CA ALA A 89 6.72 -1.17 16.55
C ALA A 89 6.08 -2.05 17.64
N ARG A 90 6.36 -3.35 17.63
CA ARG A 90 5.94 -4.32 18.68
C ARG A 90 6.86 -5.53 18.64
N ASN A 91 7.26 -6.02 19.81
CA ASN A 91 8.03 -7.27 19.97
C ASN A 91 9.29 -7.34 19.09
N GLY A 92 10.08 -6.26 19.03
CA GLY A 92 11.30 -6.21 18.22
C GLY A 92 11.08 -6.10 16.71
N LEU A 93 9.84 -5.95 16.26
CA LEU A 93 9.48 -5.70 14.87
C LEU A 93 9.08 -4.24 14.65
N VAL A 94 9.46 -3.69 13.51
CA VAL A 94 9.00 -2.38 13.02
C VAL A 94 8.15 -2.59 11.77
N PHE A 95 6.98 -1.97 11.75
CA PHE A 95 6.09 -1.93 10.61
C PHE A 95 6.23 -0.55 9.97
N ALA A 96 6.60 -0.52 8.70
CA ALA A 96 6.64 0.70 7.91
C ALA A 96 5.85 0.53 6.61
N ALA A 97 5.37 1.62 6.04
CA ALA A 97 4.74 1.64 4.73
C ALA A 97 5.63 2.35 3.71
N ILE A 98 5.53 1.95 2.45
CA ILE A 98 6.10 2.67 1.32
C ILE A 98 5.11 2.61 0.15
N HIS A 99 5.10 3.63 -0.69
CA HIS A 99 4.35 3.62 -1.94
C HIS A 99 5.26 4.05 -3.10
N PRO A 100 4.94 3.67 -4.34
CA PRO A 100 5.67 4.18 -5.50
C PRO A 100 5.64 5.71 -5.53
N GLY A 101 6.80 6.33 -5.72
CA GLY A 101 6.94 7.79 -5.85
C GLY A 101 6.57 8.30 -7.24
N GLU A 102 6.61 7.42 -8.24
CA GLU A 102 6.37 7.75 -9.64
C GLU A 102 5.17 6.99 -10.21
N PRO A 103 4.48 7.54 -11.22
CA PRO A 103 3.49 6.80 -11.99
C PRO A 103 4.10 5.53 -12.62
N PRO A 104 3.36 4.41 -12.64
CA PRO A 104 3.79 3.21 -13.35
C PRO A 104 4.03 3.48 -14.85
N GLU A 105 5.09 2.92 -15.42
CA GLU A 105 5.54 3.18 -16.80
C GLU A 105 4.48 2.88 -17.87
N GLU A 106 3.55 1.98 -17.59
CA GLU A 106 2.46 1.65 -18.50
C GLU A 106 1.47 2.81 -18.74
N PHE A 107 1.45 3.78 -17.83
CA PHE A 107 0.73 5.04 -17.96
C PHE A 107 1.50 6.10 -18.76
N LEU A 108 2.81 5.95 -18.91
CA LEU A 108 3.64 6.83 -19.73
C LEU A 108 3.48 6.40 -21.20
N ASN A 109 2.66 7.14 -21.96
CA ASN A 109 2.42 6.88 -23.39
C ASN A 109 2.62 8.12 -24.26
N PRO A 110 3.45 8.03 -25.32
CA PRO A 110 3.59 9.08 -26.32
C PRO A 110 2.58 9.00 -27.49
N ASP A 111 1.84 7.89 -27.66
CA ASP A 111 1.06 7.55 -28.87
C ASP A 111 -0.45 7.85 -28.80
N GLY A 112 -0.96 8.36 -27.66
CA GLY A 112 -2.36 8.81 -27.49
C GLY A 112 -3.44 7.71 -27.51
N MET A 113 -3.13 6.47 -27.92
CA MET A 113 -4.09 5.37 -27.92
C MET A 113 -4.51 4.98 -26.51
N ASP A 114 -5.81 4.74 -26.31
CA ASP A 114 -6.41 4.42 -25.00
C ASP A 114 -6.21 5.48 -23.90
N TYR A 115 -5.84 6.72 -24.27
CA TYR A 115 -5.53 7.81 -23.32
C TYR A 115 -6.61 7.99 -22.24
N ASN A 116 -7.88 8.10 -22.62
CA ASN A 116 -8.99 8.31 -21.68
C ASN A 116 -9.13 7.14 -20.69
N ARG A 117 -8.92 5.90 -21.13
CA ARG A 117 -8.97 4.71 -20.26
C ARG A 117 -7.79 4.70 -19.29
N LYS A 118 -6.58 4.92 -19.78
CA LYS A 118 -5.37 5.00 -18.96
C LYS A 118 -5.50 6.11 -17.92
N LEU A 119 -6.02 7.26 -18.32
CA LEU A 119 -6.31 8.38 -17.43
C LEU A 119 -7.31 8.00 -16.33
N LEU A 120 -8.34 7.21 -16.64
CA LEU A 120 -9.31 6.75 -15.63
C LEU A 120 -8.66 5.80 -14.59
N GLU A 121 -7.84 4.86 -15.04
CA GLU A 121 -7.11 3.94 -14.14
C GLU A 121 -6.06 4.70 -13.33
N PHE A 122 -5.34 5.66 -13.94
CA PHE A 122 -4.40 6.53 -13.25
C PHE A 122 -5.08 7.42 -12.21
N LYS A 123 -6.23 8.04 -12.53
CA LYS A 123 -7.03 8.81 -11.56
C LYS A 123 -7.48 7.95 -10.39
N ARG A 124 -7.78 6.66 -10.62
CA ARG A 124 -8.12 5.72 -9.56
C ARG A 124 -6.91 5.45 -8.66
N LEU A 125 -5.75 5.13 -9.23
CA LEU A 125 -4.50 4.92 -8.51
C LEU A 125 -4.11 6.17 -7.69
N SER A 126 -4.13 7.34 -8.33
CA SER A 126 -3.83 8.63 -7.71
C SER A 126 -4.76 8.92 -6.53
N ARG A 127 -6.06 8.63 -6.64
CA ARG A 127 -6.98 8.73 -5.51
C ARG A 127 -6.60 7.76 -4.37
N MET A 128 -6.24 6.51 -4.70
CA MET A 128 -5.84 5.53 -3.68
C MET A 128 -4.61 6.01 -2.91
N ILE A 129 -3.58 6.48 -3.61
CA ILE A 129 -2.30 6.90 -3.02
C ILE A 129 -2.43 8.25 -2.30
N ASN A 130 -2.99 9.27 -2.96
CA ASN A 130 -2.91 10.64 -2.43
C ASN A 130 -4.01 10.97 -1.41
N LYS A 131 -5.17 10.31 -1.51
CA LYS A 131 -6.34 10.62 -0.67
C LYS A 131 -6.60 9.56 0.38
N ASP A 132 -6.62 8.29 -0.03
CA ASP A 132 -7.08 7.21 0.82
C ASP A 132 -5.95 6.63 1.69
N LEU A 133 -4.75 6.46 1.11
CA LEU A 133 -3.60 5.84 1.80
C LEU A 133 -3.21 6.57 3.10
N PRO A 134 -3.11 7.91 3.17
CA PRO A 134 -2.74 8.57 4.43
C PRO A 134 -3.74 8.28 5.57
N VAL A 135 -5.03 8.15 5.25
CA VAL A 135 -6.07 7.82 6.23
C VAL A 135 -6.00 6.35 6.62
N LEU A 136 -5.78 5.46 5.64
CA LEU A 136 -5.62 4.03 5.84
C LEU A 136 -4.41 3.74 6.74
N LEU A 137 -3.25 4.34 6.48
CA LEU A 137 -2.04 4.12 7.29
C LEU A 137 -2.23 4.60 8.74
N LYS A 138 -2.95 5.70 8.96
CA LYS A 138 -3.30 6.17 10.31
C LYS A 138 -4.20 5.19 11.08
N SER A 139 -4.96 4.35 10.38
CA SER A 139 -5.81 3.33 11.01
C SER A 139 -5.04 2.08 11.48
N PHE A 140 -3.74 1.99 11.18
CA PHE A 140 -2.91 0.85 11.57
C PHE A 140 -2.94 0.63 13.08
N ARG A 141 -3.36 -0.57 13.47
CA ARG A 141 -3.42 -1.00 14.86
C ARG A 141 -3.13 -2.48 14.99
N PHE A 142 -2.53 -2.86 16.11
CA PHE A 142 -2.40 -4.26 16.44
C PHE A 142 -3.75 -4.86 16.87
N ILE A 143 -3.94 -6.15 16.58
CA ILE A 143 -5.02 -6.93 17.15
C ILE A 143 -4.73 -7.07 18.67
N PRO A 144 -5.69 -6.77 19.55
CA PRO A 144 -5.56 -7.05 20.98
C PRO A 144 -5.30 -8.55 21.16
N ASN A 145 -4.30 -8.89 21.96
CA ASN A 145 -4.07 -10.27 22.38
C ASN A 145 -5.14 -10.71 23.37
#